data_AF-A0A931DP30-F1
#
_entry.id   AF-A0A931DP30-F1
#
_cell.length_a   1.000
_cell.length_b   1.000
_cell.length_c   1.000
_cell.angle_alpha   90.00
_cell.angle_beta   90.00
_cell.angle_gamma   90.00
#
_symmetry.space_group_name_H-M   'P 1'
#
loop_
_entity.id
_entity.type
_entity.pdbx_description
1 polymer ?
#
loop_
_entity_poly.entity_id
_entity_poly.type
_entity_poly.pdbx_seq_one_letter_code
_entity_poly.pdbx_strand_id
1 'polypeptide(L)'
;MTETLGPLVGHVHTDDLPWVNAGPVGLQVLRVSADTWVVRNRFQAGFRLPAHKHTGGVHAFTFAGRWRYAEYGVDYVAGTFIHEPPGSVHTLTVAEDSDILFVIEGAFIEFDDEGAITGMVDGESTLAAYYALCDAAGIPRPEGILS
;
A
#
# COMPACT_ATOMS: atom_id res chain seq x y z
N MET A 1 29.43 -9.94 31.10
CA MET A 1 28.59 -10.44 30.00
C MET A 1 27.77 -9.26 29.52
N THR A 2 28.12 -8.68 28.37
CA THR A 2 27.22 -7.76 27.68
C THR A 2 26.14 -8.62 27.03
N GLU A 3 24.93 -8.57 27.58
CA GLU A 3 23.76 -9.15 26.92
C GLU A 3 23.55 -8.38 25.62
N THR A 4 23.71 -9.06 24.50
CA THR A 4 23.39 -8.50 23.19
C THR A 4 21.86 -8.50 23.08
N LEU A 5 21.24 -7.33 23.11
CA LEU A 5 19.77 -7.11 23.11
C LEU A 5 19.05 -7.55 21.82
N GLY A 6 19.61 -8.48 21.05
CA GLY A 6 19.07 -8.89 19.75
C GLY A 6 19.17 -7.79 18.68
N PRO A 7 18.47 -7.97 17.55
CA PRO A 7 18.39 -6.95 16.50
C PRO A 7 17.78 -5.64 17.01
N LEU A 8 18.22 -4.51 16.45
CA LEU A 8 17.68 -3.20 16.80
C LEU A 8 16.24 -3.04 16.31
N VAL A 9 15.42 -2.36 17.11
CA VAL A 9 14.05 -1.96 16.72
C VAL A 9 14.12 -0.74 15.81
N GLY A 10 13.62 -0.87 14.59
CA GLY A 10 13.44 0.25 13.65
C GLY A 10 12.16 1.04 13.93
N HIS A 11 12.16 2.31 13.58
CA HIS A 11 10.97 3.17 13.60
C HIS A 11 11.01 4.15 12.44
N VAL A 12 9.83 4.61 12.01
CA VAL A 12 9.68 5.70 11.04
C VAL A 12 8.47 6.52 11.44
N HIS A 13 8.61 7.85 11.43
CA HIS A 13 7.47 8.75 11.61
C HIS A 13 6.94 9.13 10.23
N THR A 14 5.62 9.10 10.02
CA THR A 14 5.07 9.39 8.68
C THR A 14 5.29 10.82 8.24
N ASP A 15 5.54 11.76 9.16
CA ASP A 15 5.86 13.15 8.77
C ASP A 15 7.29 13.29 8.22
N ASP A 16 8.16 12.30 8.43
CA ASP A 16 9.51 12.26 7.86
C ASP A 16 9.51 11.68 6.43
N LEU A 17 8.39 11.10 6.00
CA LEU A 17 8.21 10.55 4.66
C LEU A 17 7.35 11.52 3.83
N PRO A 18 7.81 12.01 2.67
CA PRO A 18 7.00 12.89 1.85
C PRO A 18 5.80 12.15 1.26
N TRP A 19 4.67 12.83 1.15
CA TRP A 19 3.60 12.39 0.26
C TRP A 19 3.98 12.66 -1.19
N VAL A 20 3.89 11.64 -2.03
CA VAL A 20 3.96 11.79 -3.49
C VAL A 20 2.68 11.24 -4.13
N ASN A 21 2.33 11.71 -5.32
CA ASN A 21 1.08 11.34 -5.97
C ASN A 21 1.32 10.62 -7.30
N ALA A 22 0.75 9.43 -7.44
CA ALA A 22 0.53 8.76 -8.72
C ALA A 22 -0.91 9.06 -9.19
N GLY A 23 -1.07 10.19 -9.88
CA GLY A 23 -2.41 10.68 -10.25
C GLY A 23 -3.28 10.93 -9.00
N PRO A 24 -4.45 10.27 -8.85
CA PRO A 24 -5.35 10.44 -7.71
C PRO A 24 -4.94 9.66 -6.45
N VAL A 25 -3.77 9.00 -6.46
CA VAL A 25 -3.27 8.17 -5.36
C VAL A 25 -2.05 8.81 -4.72
N GLY A 26 -2.21 9.30 -3.50
CA GLY A 26 -1.11 9.63 -2.60
C GLY A 26 -0.46 8.37 -2.04
N LEU A 27 0.87 8.38 -1.92
CA LEU A 27 1.68 7.25 -1.47
C LEU A 27 2.74 7.71 -0.46
N GLN A 28 2.89 6.93 0.61
CA GLN A 28 4.08 6.85 1.46
C GLN A 28 4.49 5.38 1.58
N VAL A 29 5.78 5.09 1.45
CA VAL A 29 6.34 3.74 1.66
C VAL A 29 7.04 3.72 3.00
N LEU A 30 6.54 2.92 3.95
CA LEU A 30 7.01 2.90 5.34
C LEU A 30 8.05 1.80 5.57
N ARG A 31 7.86 0.64 4.95
CA ARG A 31 8.74 -0.52 5.07
C ARG A 31 8.74 -1.36 3.80
N VAL A 32 9.90 -1.89 3.43
CA VAL A 32 10.07 -2.89 2.37
C VAL A 32 11.11 -3.93 2.77
N SER A 33 10.71 -5.19 2.80
CA SER A 33 11.59 -6.36 2.89
C SER A 33 11.37 -7.31 1.72
N ALA A 34 12.10 -8.42 1.71
CA ALA A 34 12.01 -9.43 0.64
C ALA A 34 10.61 -10.05 0.46
N ASP A 35 9.78 -10.02 1.51
CA ASP A 35 8.49 -10.71 1.57
C ASP A 35 7.32 -9.82 2.02
N THR A 36 7.59 -8.66 2.61
CA THR A 36 6.57 -7.81 3.20
C THR A 36 6.84 -6.34 2.95
N TRP A 37 5.79 -5.58 2.75
CA TRP A 37 5.88 -4.15 2.54
C TRP A 37 4.68 -3.44 3.15
N VAL A 38 4.92 -2.22 3.59
CA VAL A 38 3.95 -1.40 4.30
C VAL A 38 3.87 -0.05 3.62
N VAL A 39 2.66 0.29 3.18
CA VAL A 39 2.37 1.56 2.53
C VAL A 39 1.20 2.23 3.21
N ARG A 40 1.22 3.56 3.16
CA ARG A 40 0.05 4.38 3.49
C ARG A 40 -0.40 5.08 2.22
N ASN A 41 -1.66 4.94 1.88
CA ASN A 41 -2.25 5.51 0.70
C ASN A 41 -3.33 6.52 1.04
N ARG A 42 -3.40 7.59 0.24
CA ARG A 42 -4.51 8.52 0.21
C ARG A 42 -5.17 8.45 -1.16
N PHE A 43 -6.37 7.91 -1.22
CA PHE A 43 -7.11 7.81 -2.48
C PHE A 43 -8.14 8.92 -2.58
N GLN A 44 -8.22 9.56 -3.75
CA GLN A 44 -9.30 10.50 -4.04
C GLN A 44 -10.61 9.78 -4.39
N ALA A 45 -11.73 10.39 -4.06
CA ALA A 45 -13.06 9.91 -4.42
C ALA A 45 -13.20 9.68 -5.93
N GLY A 46 -13.89 8.61 -6.30
CA GLY A 46 -14.04 8.17 -7.68
C GLY A 46 -12.88 7.30 -8.19
N PHE A 47 -11.80 7.15 -7.41
CA PHE A 47 -10.72 6.22 -7.77
C PHE A 47 -11.21 4.77 -7.78
N ARG A 48 -10.73 4.01 -8.77
CA ARG A 48 -10.93 2.57 -8.91
C ARG A 48 -9.60 1.92 -9.24
N LEU A 49 -9.16 0.97 -8.40
CA LEU A 49 -8.10 0.04 -8.75
C LEU A 49 -8.76 -1.18 -9.42
N PRO A 50 -8.34 -1.56 -10.65
CA PRO A 50 -8.86 -2.75 -11.31
C PRO A 50 -8.69 -4.02 -10.47
N ALA A 51 -9.37 -5.09 -10.91
CA ALA A 51 -9.26 -6.38 -10.25
C ALA A 51 -7.79 -6.82 -10.21
N HIS A 52 -7.33 -7.23 -9.04
CA HIS A 52 -5.96 -7.69 -8.81
C HIS A 52 -5.96 -8.83 -7.81
N LYS A 53 -4.91 -9.66 -7.87
CA LYS A 53 -4.76 -10.83 -7.00
C LYS A 53 -3.59 -10.65 -6.05
N HIS A 54 -3.79 -10.80 -4.76
CA HIS A 54 -2.69 -10.85 -3.80
C HIS A 54 -2.05 -12.25 -3.77
N THR A 55 -0.72 -12.31 -3.81
CA THR A 55 0.01 -13.59 -3.70
C THR A 55 0.20 -14.03 -2.25
N GLY A 56 0.27 -13.08 -1.31
CA GLY A 56 0.26 -13.28 0.14
C GLY A 56 -0.94 -12.61 0.82
N GLY A 57 -0.95 -12.60 2.16
CA GLY A 57 -2.00 -11.95 2.93
C GLY A 57 -1.86 -10.43 2.96
N VAL A 58 -2.99 -9.73 3.14
CA VAL A 58 -2.99 -8.29 3.37
C VAL A 58 -3.74 -7.98 4.66
N HIS A 59 -3.19 -7.08 5.45
CA HIS A 59 -3.89 -6.42 6.54
C HIS A 59 -4.00 -4.95 6.21
N ALA A 60 -5.19 -4.36 6.40
CA ALA A 60 -5.38 -2.94 6.18
C ALA A 60 -6.13 -2.27 7.34
N PHE A 61 -5.87 -0.99 7.53
CA PHE A 61 -6.58 -0.17 8.49
C PHE A 61 -7.00 1.15 7.87
N THR A 62 -8.28 1.48 7.99
CA THR A 62 -8.85 2.72 7.44
C THR A 62 -8.82 3.82 8.49
N PHE A 63 -8.06 4.89 8.24
CA PHE A 63 -8.03 6.06 9.12
C PHE A 63 -9.16 7.04 8.83
N ALA A 64 -9.53 7.21 7.55
CA ALA A 64 -10.56 8.14 7.11
C ALA A 64 -11.17 7.70 5.77
N GLY A 65 -12.34 8.26 5.45
CA GLY A 65 -13.02 8.08 4.18
C GLY A 65 -14.01 6.92 4.13
N ARG A 66 -14.38 6.54 2.90
CA ARG A 66 -15.26 5.43 2.59
C ARG A 66 -14.85 4.78 1.27
N TRP A 67 -14.50 3.51 1.34
CA TRP A 67 -14.10 2.69 0.20
C TRP A 67 -14.62 1.27 0.35
N ARG A 68 -14.55 0.45 -0.70
CA ARG A 68 -15.04 -0.94 -0.67
C ARG A 68 -14.37 -1.82 -1.71
N TYR A 69 -14.46 -3.12 -1.49
CA TYR A 69 -14.36 -4.11 -2.56
C TYR A 69 -15.70 -4.24 -3.29
N ALA A 70 -15.69 -4.09 -4.61
CA ALA A 70 -16.90 -4.10 -5.44
C ALA A 70 -17.69 -5.41 -5.29
N GLU A 71 -17.01 -6.49 -4.97
CA GLU A 71 -17.52 -7.85 -4.86
C GLU A 71 -18.29 -8.12 -3.57
N TYR A 72 -18.06 -7.34 -2.50
CA TYR A 72 -18.51 -7.71 -1.14
C TYR A 72 -19.68 -6.87 -0.61
N GLY A 73 -20.00 -5.73 -1.23
CA GLY A 73 -21.14 -4.90 -0.82
C GLY A 73 -21.03 -4.28 0.57
N VAL A 74 -19.82 -4.24 1.15
CA VAL A 74 -19.51 -3.67 2.47
C VAL A 74 -18.65 -2.43 2.30
N ASP A 75 -19.01 -1.35 2.99
CA ASP A 75 -18.18 -0.15 3.08
C ASP A 75 -17.17 -0.25 4.23
N TYR A 76 -15.93 0.09 3.93
CA TYR A 76 -14.84 0.25 4.87
C TYR A 76 -14.67 1.75 5.16
N VAL A 77 -14.90 2.12 6.41
CA VAL A 77 -14.83 3.50 6.93
C VAL A 77 -13.79 3.62 8.03
N ALA A 78 -13.56 4.83 8.55
CA ALA A 78 -12.64 5.07 9.66
C ALA A 78 -12.83 4.06 10.82
N GLY A 79 -11.73 3.43 11.26
CA GLY A 79 -11.73 2.40 12.31
C GLY A 79 -11.92 0.96 11.79
N THR A 80 -12.10 0.76 10.49
CA THR A 80 -12.21 -0.59 9.90
C THR A 80 -10.82 -1.24 9.81
N PHE A 81 -10.70 -2.44 10.36
CA PHE A 81 -9.61 -3.38 10.09
C PHE A 81 -10.05 -4.39 9.04
N ILE A 82 -9.17 -4.69 8.09
CA ILE A 82 -9.42 -5.59 6.98
C ILE A 82 -8.33 -6.66 6.97
N HIS A 83 -8.73 -7.90 6.74
CA HIS A 83 -7.83 -9.00 6.44
C HIS A 83 -8.24 -9.63 5.11
N GLU A 84 -7.29 -9.70 4.19
CA GLU A 84 -7.45 -10.35 2.90
C GLU A 84 -6.59 -11.61 2.87
N PRO A 85 -7.19 -12.79 2.67
CA PRO A 85 -6.43 -14.02 2.62
C PRO A 85 -5.57 -14.09 1.35
N PRO A 86 -4.44 -14.82 1.40
CA PRO A 86 -3.63 -15.10 0.21
C PRO A 86 -4.47 -15.65 -0.94
N GLY A 87 -4.24 -15.14 -2.15
CA GLY A 87 -4.97 -15.53 -3.35
C GLY A 87 -6.33 -14.85 -3.53
N SER A 88 -6.72 -13.96 -2.62
CA SER A 88 -7.90 -13.10 -2.81
C SER A 88 -7.77 -12.25 -4.08
N VAL A 89 -8.90 -12.06 -4.74
CA VAL A 89 -9.04 -11.21 -5.94
C VAL A 89 -10.17 -10.24 -5.67
N HIS A 90 -9.91 -8.95 -5.85
CA HIS A 90 -10.90 -7.91 -5.56
C HIS A 90 -10.65 -6.63 -6.36
N THR A 91 -11.69 -5.80 -6.42
CA THR A 91 -11.67 -4.49 -7.07
C THR A 91 -11.88 -3.40 -6.02
N LEU A 92 -10.86 -2.58 -5.77
CA LEU A 92 -10.95 -1.46 -4.83
C LEU A 92 -11.66 -0.27 -5.49
N THR A 93 -12.68 0.27 -4.82
CA THR A 93 -13.42 1.47 -5.25
C THR A 93 -13.55 2.47 -4.11
N VAL A 94 -13.40 3.75 -4.40
CA VAL A 94 -13.34 4.83 -3.41
C VAL A 94 -14.51 5.77 -3.58
N ALA A 95 -15.39 5.82 -2.59
CA ALA A 95 -16.59 6.66 -2.61
C ALA A 95 -16.35 8.05 -1.99
N GLU A 96 -15.46 8.14 -1.00
CA GLU A 96 -15.02 9.38 -0.34
C GLU A 96 -13.50 9.32 -0.17
N ASP A 97 -12.82 10.47 -0.21
CA ASP A 97 -11.36 10.55 -0.02
C ASP A 97 -10.93 9.73 1.21
N SER A 98 -10.04 8.76 1.00
CA SER A 98 -9.74 7.72 1.99
C SER A 98 -8.24 7.67 2.32
N ASP A 99 -7.91 7.48 3.60
CA ASP A 99 -6.54 7.33 4.11
C ASP A 99 -6.41 5.94 4.75
N ILE A 100 -5.55 5.11 4.19
CA ILE A 100 -5.51 3.66 4.46
C ILE A 100 -4.06 3.21 4.61
N LEU A 101 -3.78 2.43 5.65
CA LEU A 101 -2.55 1.65 5.78
C LEU A 101 -2.77 0.26 5.19
N PHE A 102 -1.82 -0.23 4.39
CA PHE A 102 -1.74 -1.62 3.96
C PHE A 102 -0.43 -2.24 4.42
N VAL A 103 -0.51 -3.45 4.97
CA VAL A 103 0.60 -4.36 5.27
C VAL A 103 0.41 -5.57 4.38
N ILE A 104 1.32 -5.74 3.42
CA ILE A 104 1.16 -6.68 2.30
C ILE A 104 2.29 -7.70 2.36
N GLU A 105 1.93 -8.97 2.27
CA GLU A 105 2.85 -10.07 2.02
C GLU A 105 2.90 -10.39 0.52
N GLY A 106 4.12 -10.57 -0.01
CA GLY A 106 4.35 -10.86 -1.41
C GLY A 106 4.04 -9.69 -2.33
N ALA A 107 3.21 -9.94 -3.33
CA ALA A 107 2.93 -9.04 -4.44
C ALA A 107 1.42 -9.02 -4.73
N PHE A 108 0.98 -8.06 -5.54
CA PHE A 108 -0.29 -8.18 -6.26
C PHE A 108 -0.09 -8.29 -7.77
N ILE A 109 -0.91 -9.13 -8.41
CA ILE A 109 -0.93 -9.37 -9.84
C ILE A 109 -2.05 -8.55 -10.47
N GLU A 110 -1.71 -7.81 -11.52
CA GLU A 110 -2.66 -7.00 -12.27
C GLU A 110 -3.16 -7.78 -13.49
N PHE A 111 -4.44 -7.54 -13.83
CA PHE A 111 -5.09 -8.16 -14.98
C PHE A 111 -5.66 -7.09 -15.93
N ASP A 112 -5.72 -7.42 -17.22
CA ASP A 112 -6.57 -6.70 -18.17
C ASP A 112 -8.04 -7.16 -18.11
N ASP A 113 -8.90 -6.55 -18.93
CA ASP A 113 -10.33 -6.84 -18.97
C ASP A 113 -10.62 -8.26 -19.51
N GLU A 114 -9.69 -8.86 -20.25
CA GLU A 114 -9.74 -10.23 -20.73
C GLU A 114 -9.21 -11.26 -19.70
N GLY A 115 -8.67 -10.79 -18.57
CA GLY A 115 -8.12 -11.61 -17.49
C GLY A 115 -6.68 -12.08 -17.71
N ALA A 116 -5.97 -11.53 -18.70
CA ALA A 116 -4.54 -11.79 -18.89
C ALA A 116 -3.71 -10.99 -17.88
N ILE A 117 -2.56 -11.54 -17.48
CA ILE A 117 -1.65 -10.87 -16.54
C ILE A 117 -0.94 -9.73 -17.28
N THR A 118 -1.09 -8.51 -16.77
CA THR A 118 -0.44 -7.31 -17.33
C THR A 118 0.74 -6.83 -16.50
N GLY A 119 0.79 -7.21 -15.22
CA GLY A 119 1.78 -6.68 -14.30
C GLY A 119 1.85 -7.43 -12.97
N MET A 120 2.90 -7.12 -12.23
CA MET A 120 3.12 -7.56 -10.85
C MET A 120 3.72 -6.40 -10.09
N VAL A 121 3.15 -6.10 -8.92
CA VAL A 121 3.61 -5.05 -8.03
C VAL A 121 3.96 -5.66 -6.68
N ASP A 122 5.18 -5.38 -6.23
CA ASP A 122 5.75 -5.84 -4.97
C ASP A 122 6.40 -4.67 -4.22
N GLY A 123 7.03 -4.95 -3.07
CA GLY A 123 7.68 -3.94 -2.26
C GLY A 123 8.81 -3.21 -2.98
N GLU A 124 9.65 -3.92 -3.74
CA GLU A 124 10.80 -3.33 -4.45
C GLU A 124 10.36 -2.40 -5.58
N SER A 125 9.41 -2.85 -6.42
CA SER A 125 8.84 -2.05 -7.50
C SER A 125 8.07 -0.84 -6.96
N THR A 126 7.36 -0.99 -5.84
CA THR A 126 6.69 0.13 -5.15
C THR A 126 7.69 1.16 -4.63
N LEU A 127 8.79 0.72 -4.02
CA LEU A 127 9.85 1.61 -3.54
C LEU A 127 10.51 2.37 -4.70
N ALA A 128 10.80 1.67 -5.79
CA ALA A 128 11.34 2.30 -7.00
C ALA A 128 10.39 3.36 -7.57
N ALA A 129 9.10 3.06 -7.63
CA ALA A 129 8.07 4.00 -8.06
C ALA A 129 7.97 5.22 -7.12
N TYR A 130 8.02 5.00 -5.80
CA TYR A 130 7.99 6.07 -4.81
C TYR A 130 9.16 7.04 -4.97
N TYR A 131 10.38 6.53 -5.17
CA TYR A 131 11.54 7.37 -5.45
C TYR A 131 11.44 8.09 -6.79
N ALA A 132 10.96 7.44 -7.84
CA ALA A 132 10.74 8.09 -9.14
C ALA A 132 9.73 9.24 -9.04
N LEU A 133 8.66 9.07 -8.25
CA LEU A 133 7.67 10.12 -7.98
C LEU A 133 8.26 11.27 -7.14
N CYS A 134 9.15 10.97 -6.18
CA CYS A 134 9.90 12.00 -5.46
C CYS A 134 10.72 12.85 -6.44
N ASP A 135 11.53 12.19 -7.30
CA ASP A 135 12.37 12.87 -8.28
C ASP A 135 11.55 13.72 -9.25
N ALA A 136 10.43 13.18 -9.77
CA ALA A 136 9.55 13.87 -10.69
C ALA A 136 8.88 15.11 -10.06
N ALA A 137 8.62 15.06 -8.74
CA ALA A 137 8.07 16.18 -7.98
C ALA A 137 9.13 17.18 -7.48
N GLY A 138 10.43 16.92 -7.70
CA GLY A 138 11.53 17.70 -7.13
C GLY A 138 11.62 17.60 -5.60
N ILE A 139 11.09 16.51 -5.03
CA ILE A 139 11.10 16.23 -3.59
C ILE A 139 12.33 15.36 -3.29
N PRO A 140 13.15 15.68 -2.28
CA PRO A 140 14.23 14.81 -1.86
C PRO A 140 13.71 13.41 -1.52
N ARG A 141 14.39 12.37 -2.01
CA ARG A 141 14.07 10.99 -1.65
C ARG A 141 14.21 10.83 -0.12
N PRO A 142 13.22 10.24 0.56
CA PRO A 142 13.30 10.08 2.01
C PRO A 142 14.38 9.09 2.41
N GLU A 143 14.97 9.36 3.56
CA GLU A 143 15.79 8.41 4.31
C GLU A 143 14.91 7.78 5.41
N GLY A 144 15.24 6.56 5.86
CA GLY A 144 14.54 5.94 7.00
C GLY A 144 13.33 5.06 6.67
N ILE A 145 13.11 4.74 5.39
CA ILE A 145 12.22 3.62 5.02
C ILE A 145 12.80 2.34 5.64
N LEU A 146 11.97 1.60 6.36
CA LEU A 146 12.40 0.41 7.10
C LEU A 146 12.67 -0.77 6.15
N SER A 147 13.61 -1.63 6.54
CA SER A 147 13.91 -2.92 5.89
C SER A 147 13.28 -4.13 6.59
#